data_AF-A0A7S1EQU0-F1
#
_entry.id   AF-A0A7S1EQU0-F1
#
_cell.length_a   1.000
_cell.length_b   1.000
_cell.length_c   1.000
_cell.angle_alpha   90.00
_cell.angle_beta   90.00
_cell.angle_gamma   90.00
#
_symmetry.space_group_name_H-M   'P 1'
#
loop_
_entity.id
_entity.type
_entity.pdbx_description
1 polymer ?
#
loop_
_entity_poly.entity_id
_entity_poly.type
_entity_poly.pdbx_seq_one_letter_code
_entity_poly.pdbx_strand_id
1 'polypeptide(L)'
;YLASGIDPKQAKIFIQSHVSAHSELTWLLNCITPMGWLERMIQFKEKAKKQGENVSVGLFDYPVLMAADILLYQAELIPVGEDQRQHLELARDVARRYNDQFAKRVRPRVLKEPKALLMESGARIMSLEDGTSKMSKSAESDMSRINLTDDASVIKRKIKRCKTDSEVGLEFDNPNRPEVNNLLGLYQLSTGKSKNEVIKECSDLTFG
;
A
#
# COMPACT_ATOMS: atom_id res chain seq x y z
N TYR A 1 -2.90 -11.69 -8.08
CA TYR A 1 -1.74 -12.52 -7.68
C TYR A 1 -1.35 -13.51 -8.77
N LEU A 2 -2.11 -14.58 -9.02
CA LEU A 2 -1.75 -15.53 -10.10
C LEU A 2 -1.81 -14.86 -11.49
N ALA A 3 -2.94 -14.20 -11.81
CA ALA A 3 -3.09 -13.49 -13.08
C ALA A 3 -2.11 -12.33 -13.28
N SER A 4 -1.49 -11.82 -12.21
CA SER A 4 -0.46 -10.78 -12.26
C SER A 4 0.96 -11.36 -12.38
N GLY A 5 1.10 -12.66 -12.65
CA GLY A 5 2.38 -13.32 -12.93
C GLY A 5 3.11 -13.91 -11.73
N ILE A 6 2.51 -13.98 -10.54
CA ILE A 6 3.17 -14.66 -9.41
C ILE A 6 3.14 -16.18 -9.64
N ASP A 7 4.32 -16.77 -9.79
CA ASP A 7 4.50 -18.21 -9.92
C ASP A 7 4.40 -18.90 -8.54
N PRO A 8 3.40 -19.77 -8.30
CA PRO A 8 3.24 -20.49 -7.03
C PRO A 8 4.36 -21.49 -6.74
N LYS A 9 5.21 -21.81 -7.73
CA LYS A 9 6.42 -22.62 -7.52
C LYS A 9 7.56 -21.80 -6.90
N GLN A 10 7.57 -20.48 -7.09
CA GLN A 10 8.59 -19.57 -6.57
C GLN A 10 8.13 -18.82 -5.32
N ALA A 11 6.84 -18.53 -5.21
CA ALA A 11 6.26 -17.82 -4.08
C ALA A 11 5.09 -18.59 -3.44
N LYS A 12 4.98 -18.52 -2.11
CA LYS A 12 3.82 -19.09 -1.41
C LYS A 12 2.69 -18.08 -1.39
N ILE A 13 1.56 -18.46 -2.01
CA ILE A 13 0.30 -17.72 -1.94
C ILE A 13 -0.64 -18.53 -1.07
N PHE A 14 -1.17 -17.91 -0.02
CA PHE A 14 -2.10 -18.55 0.90
C PHE A 14 -3.08 -17.53 1.46
N ILE A 15 -4.13 -18.04 2.11
CA ILE A 15 -5.16 -17.24 2.76
C ILE A 15 -4.82 -17.20 4.26
N GLN A 16 -4.71 -16.00 4.83
CA GLN A 16 -4.29 -15.80 6.23
C GLN A 16 -5.09 -16.65 7.22
N SER A 17 -6.42 -16.68 7.09
CA SER A 17 -7.31 -17.44 7.98
C SER A 17 -7.17 -18.96 7.88
N HIS A 18 -6.49 -19.47 6.84
CA HIS A 18 -6.23 -20.90 6.70
C HIS A 18 -5.00 -21.35 7.50
N VAL A 19 -4.31 -20.42 8.17
CA VAL A 19 -3.11 -20.70 8.97
C VAL A 19 -3.33 -20.15 10.39
N SER A 20 -3.77 -21.01 11.31
CA SER A 20 -4.14 -20.62 12.69
C SER A 20 -3.00 -19.93 13.46
N ALA A 21 -1.75 -20.28 13.13
CA ALA A 21 -0.56 -19.72 13.74
C ALA A 21 -0.48 -18.18 13.67
N HIS A 22 -1.15 -17.53 12.69
CA HIS A 22 -1.27 -16.08 12.66
C HIS A 22 -2.05 -15.55 13.86
N SER A 23 -3.24 -16.11 14.13
CA SER A 23 -4.08 -15.72 15.27
C SER A 23 -3.45 -16.11 16.61
N GLU A 24 -2.83 -17.29 16.69
CA GLU A 24 -2.13 -17.76 17.89
C GLU A 24 -0.95 -16.84 18.24
N LEU A 25 -0.10 -16.51 17.26
CA LEU A 25 1.02 -15.60 17.49
C LEU A 25 0.54 -14.18 17.81
N THR A 26 -0.51 -13.70 17.15
CA THR A 26 -1.10 -12.39 17.46
C THR A 26 -1.48 -12.29 18.92
N TRP A 27 -2.15 -13.30 19.47
CA TRP A 27 -2.51 -13.33 20.90
C TRP A 27 -1.28 -13.21 21.81
N LEU A 28 -0.22 -13.97 21.53
CA LEU A 28 1.03 -13.90 22.30
C LEU A 28 1.71 -12.53 22.19
N LEU A 29 1.69 -11.92 21.00
CA LEU A 29 2.25 -10.60 20.77
C LEU A 29 1.41 -9.49 21.43
N ASN A 30 0.09 -9.66 21.53
CA ASN A 30 -0.79 -8.73 22.26
C ASN A 30 -0.42 -8.65 23.73
N CYS A 31 -0.08 -9.79 24.36
CA CYS A 31 0.32 -9.83 25.77
C CYS A 31 1.60 -9.03 26.07
N ILE A 32 2.41 -8.71 25.06
CA ILE A 32 3.67 -7.96 25.24
C ILE A 32 3.63 -6.57 24.63
N THR A 33 2.64 -6.25 23.80
CA THR A 33 2.53 -4.97 23.11
C THR A 33 1.77 -3.95 23.99
N PRO A 34 2.41 -2.85 24.43
CA PRO A 34 1.72 -1.86 25.24
C PRO A 34 0.61 -1.14 24.45
N MET A 35 -0.55 -0.94 25.08
CA MET A 35 -1.69 -0.20 24.49
C MET A 35 -1.28 1.15 23.90
N GLY A 36 -0.44 1.90 24.61
CA GLY A 36 0.02 3.22 24.16
C GLY A 36 0.81 3.20 22.85
N TRP A 37 1.38 2.06 22.44
CA TRP A 37 2.02 1.93 21.12
C TRP A 37 0.96 1.96 20.00
N LEU A 38 -0.14 1.24 20.20
CA LEU A 38 -1.26 1.15 19.27
C LEU A 38 -2.07 2.46 19.21
N GLU A 39 -2.31 3.10 20.36
CA GLU A 39 -3.00 4.40 20.44
C GLU A 39 -2.29 5.52 19.66
N ARG A 40 -0.98 5.42 19.46
CA ARG A 40 -0.17 6.38 18.71
C ARG A 40 -0.13 6.13 17.20
N MET A 41 -0.69 5.01 16.72
CA MET A 41 -0.72 4.70 15.29
C MET A 41 -1.58 5.73 14.54
N ILE A 42 -1.01 6.34 13.49
CA ILE A 42 -1.67 7.38 12.69
C ILE A 42 -2.92 6.79 12.01
N GLN A 43 -2.77 5.62 11.39
CA GLN A 43 -3.88 4.93 10.72
C GLN A 43 -5.03 4.59 11.68
N PHE A 44 -4.72 4.20 12.92
CA PHE A 44 -5.75 3.98 13.95
C PHE A 44 -6.50 5.28 14.22
N LYS A 45 -5.80 6.37 14.54
CA LYS A 45 -6.43 7.68 14.83
C LYS A 45 -7.31 8.19 13.68
N GLU A 46 -6.80 8.13 12.46
CA GLU A 46 -7.54 8.60 11.28
C GLU A 46 -8.78 7.77 10.99
N LYS A 47 -8.67 6.44 11.04
CA LYS A 47 -9.81 5.53 10.80
C LYS A 47 -10.80 5.58 11.97
N ALA A 48 -10.32 5.69 13.20
CA ALA A 48 -11.16 5.80 14.38
C ALA A 48 -12.00 7.07 14.35
N LYS A 49 -11.40 8.21 14.00
CA LYS A 49 -12.12 9.48 13.81
C LYS A 49 -13.22 9.37 12.76
N LYS A 50 -12.99 8.62 11.67
CA LYS A 50 -13.99 8.40 10.61
C LYS A 50 -15.12 7.45 11.03
N GLN A 51 -14.83 6.44 11.86
CA GLN A 51 -15.81 5.43 12.29
C GLN A 51 -16.61 5.83 13.54
N GLY A 52 -16.13 6.78 14.33
CA GLY A 52 -16.82 7.28 15.51
C GLY A 52 -17.01 6.19 16.57
N GLU A 53 -18.25 5.96 16.99
CA GLU A 53 -18.59 4.95 18.01
C GLU A 53 -18.44 3.49 17.50
N ASN A 54 -18.34 3.28 16.19
CA ASN A 54 -18.24 1.94 15.59
C ASN A 54 -16.79 1.40 15.54
N VAL A 55 -15.87 2.00 16.28
CA VAL A 55 -14.47 1.58 16.28
C VAL A 55 -14.33 0.22 16.94
N SER A 56 -14.00 -0.78 16.14
CA SER A 56 -13.79 -2.15 16.61
C SER A 56 -12.43 -2.34 17.28
N VAL A 57 -12.36 -3.32 18.19
CA VAL A 57 -11.07 -3.80 18.75
C VAL A 57 -10.14 -4.26 17.63
N GLY A 58 -10.67 -4.87 16.56
CA GLY A 58 -9.87 -5.27 15.41
C GLY A 58 -9.18 -4.09 14.71
N LEU A 59 -9.82 -2.92 14.64
CA LEU A 59 -9.18 -1.72 14.09
C LEU A 59 -8.01 -1.22 14.96
N PHE A 60 -8.08 -1.45 16.27
CA PHE A 60 -7.01 -1.12 17.19
C PHE A 60 -5.86 -2.15 17.17
N ASP A 61 -6.21 -3.43 17.05
CA ASP A 61 -5.30 -4.57 17.22
C ASP A 61 -4.65 -5.09 15.92
N TYR A 62 -5.20 -4.77 14.75
CA TYR A 62 -4.65 -5.25 13.47
C TYR A 62 -3.14 -4.97 13.27
N PRO A 63 -2.51 -3.91 13.82
CA PRO A 63 -1.07 -3.73 13.70
C PRO A 63 -0.27 -4.87 14.36
N VAL A 64 -0.79 -5.48 15.43
CA VAL A 64 -0.15 -6.65 16.06
C VAL A 64 -0.36 -7.91 15.22
N LEU A 65 -1.55 -8.09 14.64
CA LEU A 65 -1.79 -9.15 13.66
C LEU A 65 -0.83 -9.03 12.46
N MET A 66 -0.63 -7.81 11.95
CA MET A 66 0.34 -7.57 10.87
C MET A 66 1.78 -7.88 11.31
N ALA A 67 2.15 -7.60 12.57
CA ALA A 67 3.44 -8.02 13.09
C ALA A 67 3.55 -9.56 13.15
N ALA A 68 2.51 -10.27 13.57
CA ALA A 68 2.48 -11.73 13.55
C ALA A 68 2.63 -12.28 12.12
N ASP A 69 1.93 -11.68 11.14
CA ASP A 69 2.02 -12.05 9.72
C ASP A 69 3.45 -12.01 9.18
N ILE A 70 4.26 -11.06 9.68
CA ILE A 70 5.65 -10.87 9.26
C ILE A 70 6.59 -11.81 10.04
N LEU A 71 6.46 -11.84 11.36
CA LEU A 71 7.41 -12.48 12.25
C LEU A 71 7.32 -14.01 12.22
N LEU A 72 6.13 -14.56 11.93
CA LEU A 72 5.90 -16.00 11.84
C LEU A 72 6.82 -16.67 10.81
N TYR A 73 7.14 -15.97 9.71
CA TYR A 73 7.94 -16.51 8.60
C TYR A 73 9.39 -16.06 8.61
N GLN A 74 9.85 -15.38 9.67
CA GLN A 74 11.23 -14.89 9.78
C GLN A 74 11.63 -14.01 8.58
N ALA A 75 10.69 -13.21 8.08
CA ALA A 75 10.85 -12.43 6.86
C ALA A 75 11.90 -11.33 7.02
N GLU A 76 12.84 -11.23 6.08
CA GLU A 76 13.91 -10.24 6.11
C GLU A 76 13.53 -8.92 5.45
N LEU A 77 12.84 -8.99 4.30
CA LEU A 77 12.50 -7.85 3.46
C LEU A 77 10.99 -7.80 3.26
N ILE A 78 10.37 -6.67 3.63
CA ILE A 78 8.93 -6.47 3.48
C ILE A 78 8.69 -5.34 2.48
N PRO A 79 8.10 -5.63 1.31
CA PRO A 79 7.68 -4.59 0.38
C PRO A 79 6.53 -3.80 0.99
N VAL A 80 6.80 -2.57 1.40
CA VAL A 80 5.80 -1.69 2.02
C VAL A 80 5.74 -0.35 1.31
N GLY A 81 4.52 0.17 1.15
CA GLY A 81 4.31 1.57 0.80
C GLY A 81 4.63 2.48 1.99
N GLU A 82 4.82 3.77 1.72
CA GLU A 82 5.07 4.79 2.74
C GLU A 82 4.02 4.79 3.85
N ASP A 83 2.75 4.50 3.50
CA ASP A 83 1.62 4.44 4.42
C ASP A 83 1.70 3.30 5.45
N GLN A 84 2.54 2.28 5.22
CA GLN A 84 2.68 1.10 6.09
C GLN A 84 3.99 1.12 6.92
N ARG A 85 4.82 2.16 6.76
CA ARG A 85 6.11 2.26 7.45
C ARG A 85 5.98 2.19 8.97
N GLN A 86 4.96 2.83 9.54
CA GLN A 86 4.73 2.84 10.98
C GLN A 86 4.42 1.44 11.54
N HIS A 87 3.66 0.61 10.81
CA HIS A 87 3.38 -0.76 11.23
C HIS A 87 4.61 -1.66 11.14
N LEU A 88 5.48 -1.44 10.16
CA LEU A 88 6.74 -2.18 10.06
C LEU A 88 7.67 -1.85 11.24
N GLU A 89 7.74 -0.58 11.67
CA GLU A 89 8.47 -0.21 12.87
C GLU A 89 7.88 -0.87 14.13
N LEU A 90 6.54 -0.92 14.25
CA LEU A 90 5.89 -1.66 15.33
C LEU A 90 6.31 -3.14 15.33
N ALA A 91 6.33 -3.80 14.16
CA ALA A 91 6.77 -5.19 14.06
C ALA A 91 8.24 -5.38 14.52
N ARG A 92 9.12 -4.43 14.20
CA ARG A 92 10.51 -4.42 14.68
C ARG A 92 10.59 -4.24 16.21
N ASP A 93 9.82 -3.31 16.76
CA ASP A 93 9.80 -3.06 18.21
C ASP A 93 9.24 -4.24 19.00
N VAL A 94 8.19 -4.89 18.50
CA VAL A 94 7.62 -6.12 19.07
C VAL A 94 8.63 -7.26 19.01
N ALA A 95 9.32 -7.45 17.88
CA ALA A 95 10.37 -8.46 17.76
C ALA A 95 11.53 -8.22 18.74
N ARG A 96 12.00 -6.98 18.88
CA ARG A 96 13.04 -6.63 19.87
C ARG A 96 12.58 -6.94 21.28
N ARG A 97 11.38 -6.47 21.65
CA ARG A 97 10.81 -6.66 22.98
C ARG A 97 10.68 -8.12 23.35
N TYR A 98 10.13 -8.95 22.46
CA TYR A 98 10.04 -10.40 22.67
C TYR A 98 11.42 -11.00 22.93
N ASN A 99 12.38 -10.70 22.05
CA ASN A 99 13.73 -11.25 22.15
C ASN A 99 14.42 -10.83 23.46
N ASP A 100 14.25 -9.57 23.88
CA ASP A 100 14.91 -9.04 25.07
C ASP A 100 14.26 -9.58 26.37
N GLN A 101 12.94 -9.81 26.37
CA GLN A 101 12.21 -10.35 27.52
C GLN A 101 12.37 -11.86 27.68
N PHE A 102 12.27 -12.62 26.60
CA PHE A 102 12.15 -14.09 26.67
C PHE A 102 13.35 -14.85 26.09
N ALA A 103 14.12 -14.22 25.19
CA ALA A 103 15.18 -14.90 24.43
C ALA A 103 16.56 -14.23 24.57
N LYS A 104 16.80 -13.51 25.66
CA LYS A 104 18.01 -12.67 25.85
C LYS A 104 19.32 -13.41 25.63
N ARG A 105 19.38 -14.70 25.98
CA ARG A 105 20.55 -15.59 25.86
C ARG A 105 20.52 -16.50 24.63
N VAL A 106 19.43 -16.53 23.86
CA VAL A 106 19.28 -17.39 22.69
C VAL A 106 19.94 -16.76 21.48
N ARG A 107 20.76 -17.53 20.75
CA ARG A 107 21.41 -17.08 19.52
C ARG A 107 21.23 -18.14 18.41
N PRO A 108 20.80 -17.75 17.19
CA PRO A 108 20.40 -16.39 16.78
C PRO A 108 19.14 -15.90 17.51
N ARG A 109 18.81 -14.60 17.37
CA ARG A 109 17.56 -14.03 17.94
C ARG A 109 16.37 -14.83 17.39
N VAL A 110 15.37 -15.09 18.24
CA VAL A 110 14.21 -15.95 17.92
C VAL A 110 13.31 -15.30 16.88
N LEU A 111 13.04 -14.01 17.04
CA LEU A 111 12.31 -13.22 16.04
C LEU A 111 13.29 -12.31 15.30
N LYS A 112 13.34 -12.41 13.96
CA LYS A 112 14.11 -11.48 13.13
C LYS A 112 13.41 -10.12 13.04
N GLU A 113 14.21 -9.06 13.02
CA GLU A 113 13.71 -7.71 12.76
C GLU A 113 13.58 -7.48 11.24
N PRO A 114 12.36 -7.30 10.71
CA PRO A 114 12.14 -7.13 9.28
C PRO A 114 12.64 -5.76 8.81
N LYS A 115 13.17 -5.68 7.59
CA LYS A 115 13.60 -4.44 6.94
C LYS A 115 12.60 -4.03 5.85
N ALA A 116 12.44 -2.73 5.65
CA ALA A 116 11.63 -2.22 4.55
C ALA A 116 12.35 -2.51 3.23
N LEU A 117 11.65 -3.12 2.28
CA LEU A 117 12.04 -3.12 0.88
C LEU A 117 11.38 -1.92 0.22
N LEU A 118 12.15 -0.84 0.09
CA LEU A 118 11.75 0.31 -0.71
C LEU A 118 11.84 -0.11 -2.16
N MET A 119 10.69 -0.27 -2.82
CA MET A 119 10.68 -0.34 -4.27
C MET A 119 11.09 1.05 -4.79
N GLU A 120 12.05 1.10 -5.72
CA GLU A 120 12.24 2.29 -6.56
C GLU A 120 10.86 2.66 -7.08
N SER A 121 10.39 3.84 -6.70
CA SER A 121 8.96 4.18 -6.66
C SER A 121 8.23 3.63 -7.89
N GLY A 122 7.45 2.57 -7.68
CA GLY A 122 6.34 2.30 -8.58
C GLY A 122 5.55 3.60 -8.65
N ALA A 123 5.26 4.08 -9.86
CA ALA A 123 4.66 5.38 -10.06
C ALA A 123 3.52 5.60 -9.08
N ARG A 124 3.61 6.68 -8.30
CA ARG A 124 2.56 7.04 -7.35
C ARG A 124 1.35 7.48 -8.16
N ILE A 125 0.42 6.55 -8.38
CA ILE A 125 -0.78 6.82 -9.16
C ILE A 125 -1.78 7.61 -8.31
N MET A 126 -2.26 8.71 -8.88
CA MET A 126 -3.19 9.63 -8.25
C MET A 126 -4.62 9.32 -8.69
N SER A 127 -5.59 9.81 -7.93
CA SER A 127 -7.02 9.68 -8.25
C SER A 127 -7.32 10.32 -9.60
N LEU A 128 -8.23 9.70 -10.37
CA LEU A 128 -8.73 10.26 -11.63
C LEU A 128 -9.63 11.49 -11.41
N GLU A 129 -10.12 11.72 -10.19
CA GLU A 129 -10.98 12.87 -9.85
C GLU A 129 -10.20 13.98 -9.12
N ASP A 130 -9.03 13.66 -8.55
CA ASP A 130 -8.20 14.60 -7.80
C ASP A 130 -6.71 14.20 -7.93
N GLY A 131 -5.98 14.93 -8.78
CA GLY A 131 -4.56 14.68 -9.04
C GLY A 131 -3.66 14.85 -7.80
N THR A 132 -4.16 15.47 -6.72
CA THR A 132 -3.39 15.67 -5.47
C THR A 132 -3.56 14.52 -4.47
N SER A 133 -4.58 13.69 -4.67
CA SER A 133 -4.89 12.55 -3.80
C SER A 133 -4.41 11.23 -4.40
N LYS A 134 -3.77 10.38 -3.60
CA LYS A 134 -3.34 9.02 -4.02
C LYS A 134 -4.58 8.20 -4.39
N MET A 135 -4.50 7.42 -5.49
CA MET A 135 -5.57 6.50 -5.86
C MET A 135 -5.81 5.49 -4.73
N SER A 136 -7.07 5.29 -4.35
CA SER A 136 -7.43 4.42 -3.23
C SER A 136 -8.51 3.41 -3.61
N LYS A 137 -8.26 2.14 -3.27
CA LYS A 137 -9.23 1.04 -3.41
C LYS A 137 -10.51 1.24 -2.60
N SER A 138 -10.46 2.08 -1.56
CA SER A 138 -11.58 2.32 -0.65
C SER A 138 -12.15 3.75 -0.79
N ALA A 139 -11.79 4.48 -1.84
CA ALA A 139 -12.45 5.74 -2.15
C ALA A 139 -13.94 5.50 -2.44
N GLU A 140 -14.79 6.41 -2.00
CA GLU A 140 -16.25 6.31 -2.13
C GLU A 140 -16.68 6.30 -3.61
N SER A 141 -16.11 7.21 -4.40
CA SER A 141 -16.31 7.24 -5.85
C SER A 141 -15.47 6.17 -6.54
N ASP A 142 -16.12 5.25 -7.27
CA ASP A 142 -15.41 4.29 -8.13
C ASP A 142 -14.78 4.96 -9.36
N MET A 143 -15.26 6.14 -9.75
CA MET A 143 -14.70 6.93 -10.86
C MET A 143 -13.29 7.45 -10.56
N SER A 144 -12.90 7.51 -9.28
CA SER A 144 -11.56 7.92 -8.84
C SER A 144 -10.44 6.92 -9.18
N ARG A 145 -10.77 5.69 -9.59
CA ARG A 145 -9.80 4.60 -9.76
C ARG A 145 -10.10 3.69 -10.94
N ILE A 146 -9.09 2.98 -11.43
CA ILE A 146 -9.25 1.88 -12.40
C ILE A 146 -9.08 0.55 -11.65
N ASN A 147 -10.07 -0.32 -11.73
CA ASN A 147 -9.99 -1.66 -11.13
C ASN A 147 -9.39 -2.62 -12.15
N LEU A 148 -8.63 -3.62 -11.68
CA LEU A 148 -8.07 -4.68 -12.53
C LEU A 148 -9.15 -5.54 -13.22
N THR A 149 -10.39 -5.46 -12.75
CA THR A 149 -11.56 -6.17 -13.28
C THR A 149 -12.45 -5.28 -14.15
N ASP A 150 -12.10 -4.00 -14.34
CA ASP A 150 -12.88 -3.11 -15.21
C ASP A 150 -12.73 -3.58 -16.67
N ASP A 151 -13.84 -3.65 -17.39
CA ASP A 151 -13.81 -3.90 -18.82
C ASP A 151 -13.35 -2.66 -19.61
N ALA A 152 -13.01 -2.87 -20.89
CA ALA A 152 -12.51 -1.81 -21.75
C ALA A 152 -13.45 -0.59 -21.87
N SER A 153 -14.78 -0.81 -21.82
CA SER A 153 -15.77 0.27 -21.92
C SER A 153 -15.79 1.11 -20.64
N VAL A 154 -15.68 0.46 -19.48
CA VAL A 154 -15.60 1.11 -18.16
C VAL A 154 -14.31 1.92 -18.05
N ILE A 155 -13.16 1.33 -18.43
CA ILE A 155 -11.87 2.03 -18.44
C ILE A 155 -11.93 3.27 -19.33
N LYS A 156 -12.43 3.12 -20.57
CA LYS A 156 -12.57 4.25 -21.50
C LYS A 156 -13.45 5.35 -20.93
N ARG A 157 -14.56 5.00 -20.27
CA ARG A 157 -15.45 5.96 -19.61
C ARG A 157 -14.77 6.70 -18.45
N LYS A 158 -14.00 5.98 -17.62
CA LYS A 158 -13.27 6.55 -16.49
C LYS A 158 -12.18 7.52 -16.94
N ILE A 159 -11.36 7.12 -17.92
CA ILE A 159 -10.35 7.99 -18.52
C ILE A 159 -11.00 9.22 -19.17
N LYS A 160 -12.07 9.05 -19.95
CA LYS A 160 -12.76 10.18 -20.60
C LYS A 160 -13.37 11.19 -19.63
N ARG A 161 -13.70 10.76 -18.40
CA ARG A 161 -14.31 11.61 -17.36
C ARG A 161 -13.31 12.07 -16.29
N CYS A 162 -12.04 11.68 -16.40
CA CYS A 162 -11.05 12.10 -15.41
C CYS A 162 -10.94 13.63 -15.41
N LYS A 163 -10.60 14.18 -14.25
CA LYS A 163 -10.35 15.59 -14.10
C LYS A 163 -9.08 15.95 -14.88
N THR A 164 -9.14 17.04 -15.62
CA THR A 164 -8.01 17.67 -16.32
C THR A 164 -8.06 19.18 -16.07
N ASP A 165 -7.11 19.91 -16.65
CA ASP A 165 -7.15 21.36 -16.73
C ASP A 165 -7.60 21.85 -18.12
N SER A 166 -7.72 23.17 -18.25
CA SER A 166 -8.07 23.86 -19.50
C SER A 166 -6.83 24.33 -20.28
N GLU A 167 -5.63 23.98 -19.82
CA GLU A 167 -4.39 24.42 -20.46
C GLU A 167 -4.07 23.57 -21.68
N VAL A 168 -3.46 24.20 -22.68
CA VAL A 168 -3.09 23.51 -23.92
C VAL A 168 -1.78 22.76 -23.74
N GLY A 169 -1.73 21.55 -24.27
CA GLY A 169 -0.54 20.70 -24.26
C GLY A 169 -0.43 19.83 -23.02
N LEU A 170 0.37 18.77 -23.15
CA LEU A 170 0.58 17.78 -22.10
C LEU A 170 2.06 17.83 -21.69
N GLU A 171 2.31 18.04 -20.40
CA GLU A 171 3.67 18.13 -19.85
C GLU A 171 3.82 17.29 -18.59
N PHE A 172 5.05 16.82 -18.37
CA PHE A 172 5.42 16.16 -17.14
C PHE A 172 6.04 17.14 -16.14
N ASP A 173 6.06 16.75 -14.86
CA ASP A 173 6.66 17.40 -13.70
C ASP A 173 6.15 18.82 -13.38
N ASN A 174 5.09 19.30 -14.03
CA ASN A 174 4.48 20.57 -13.62
C ASN A 174 3.65 20.35 -12.34
N PRO A 175 4.09 20.84 -11.16
CA PRO A 175 3.37 20.61 -9.91
C PRO A 175 1.97 21.25 -9.88
N ASN A 176 1.73 22.24 -10.74
CA ASN A 176 0.43 22.92 -10.86
C ASN A 176 -0.57 22.14 -11.72
N ARG A 177 -0.11 21.10 -12.43
CA ARG A 177 -0.94 20.26 -13.33
C ARG A 177 -0.86 18.78 -12.93
N PRO A 178 -1.22 18.43 -11.69
CA PRO A 178 -1.02 17.08 -11.17
C PRO A 178 -1.88 16.04 -11.90
N GLU A 179 -3.05 16.41 -12.41
CA GLU A 179 -3.89 15.55 -13.22
C GLU A 179 -3.21 15.13 -14.55
N VAL A 180 -2.55 16.07 -15.21
CA VAL A 180 -1.83 15.83 -16.48
C VAL A 180 -0.65 14.90 -16.26
N ASN A 181 0.13 15.16 -15.21
CA ASN A 181 1.22 14.28 -14.78
C ASN A 181 0.75 12.86 -14.52
N ASN A 182 -0.40 12.71 -13.86
CA ASN A 182 -0.97 11.40 -13.55
C ASN A 182 -1.37 10.63 -14.82
N LEU A 183 -2.02 11.30 -15.78
CA LEU A 183 -2.44 10.68 -17.04
C LEU A 183 -1.24 10.28 -17.91
N LEU A 184 -0.25 11.15 -18.05
CA LEU A 184 0.98 10.83 -18.78
C LEU A 184 1.76 9.70 -18.09
N GLY A 185 1.77 9.68 -16.75
CA GLY A 185 2.34 8.57 -15.96
C GLY A 185 1.62 7.24 -16.20
N LEU A 186 0.28 7.23 -16.24
CA LEU A 186 -0.51 6.03 -16.58
C LEU A 186 -0.20 5.53 -18.01
N TYR A 187 -0.10 6.45 -18.96
CA TYR A 187 0.26 6.10 -20.35
C TYR A 187 1.68 5.54 -20.43
N GLN A 188 2.63 6.15 -19.74
CA GLN A 188 4.01 5.67 -19.64
C GLN A 188 4.09 4.22 -19.12
N LEU A 189 3.39 3.93 -18.02
CA LEU A 189 3.43 2.61 -17.39
C LEU A 189 2.74 1.52 -18.21
N SER A 190 1.63 1.87 -18.87
CA SER A 190 0.87 0.92 -19.68
C SER A 190 1.58 0.58 -21.00
N THR A 191 2.40 1.50 -21.51
CA THR A 191 3.15 1.30 -22.77
C THR A 191 4.60 0.85 -22.55
N GLY A 192 5.15 1.05 -21.35
CA GLY A 192 6.57 0.80 -21.05
C GLY A 192 7.54 1.79 -21.70
N LYS A 193 7.03 2.88 -22.31
CA LYS A 193 7.84 3.88 -23.00
C LYS A 193 8.58 4.77 -22.01
N SER A 194 9.68 5.35 -22.47
CA SER A 194 10.37 6.40 -21.73
C SER A 194 9.54 7.69 -21.70
N LYS A 195 9.82 8.54 -20.72
CA LYS A 195 9.19 9.85 -20.57
C LYS A 195 9.28 10.70 -21.83
N ASN A 196 10.44 10.69 -22.49
CA ASN A 196 10.69 11.47 -23.71
C ASN A 196 9.86 10.96 -24.89
N GLU A 197 9.69 9.64 -25.02
CA GLU A 197 8.83 9.05 -26.05
C GLU A 197 7.37 9.43 -25.83
N VAL A 198 6.90 9.38 -24.57
CA VAL A 198 5.53 9.79 -24.23
C VAL A 198 5.28 11.26 -24.58
N ILE A 199 6.16 12.18 -24.18
CA ILE A 199 6.02 13.60 -24.51
C ILE A 199 5.96 13.80 -26.03
N LYS A 200 6.83 13.10 -26.78
CA LYS A 200 6.88 13.21 -28.24
C LYS A 200 5.61 12.69 -28.91
N GLU A 201 5.01 11.62 -28.39
CA GLU A 201 3.75 11.08 -28.93
C GLU A 201 2.54 11.93 -28.57
N CYS A 202 2.57 12.53 -27.38
CA CYS A 202 1.46 13.32 -26.85
C CYS A 202 1.56 14.81 -27.18
N SER A 203 2.63 15.27 -27.85
CA SER A 203 2.89 16.71 -28.08
C SER A 203 1.75 17.41 -28.81
N ASP A 204 1.11 16.71 -29.74
CA ASP A 204 0.08 17.25 -30.62
C ASP A 204 -1.34 16.84 -30.17
N LEU A 205 -1.45 16.15 -29.03
CA LEU A 205 -2.73 15.68 -28.50
C LEU A 205 -3.36 16.71 -27.58
N THR A 206 -4.69 16.67 -27.52
CA THR A 206 -5.52 17.40 -26.55
C THR A 206 -6.33 16.39 -25.73
N PHE A 207 -7.00 16.83 -24.67
CA PHE A 207 -7.73 15.95 -23.73
C PHE A 207 -9.00 15.23 -24.30
N GLY A 208 -9.10 15.04 -25.63
CA GLY A 208 -10.28 14.51 -26.34
C GLY A 208 -10.07 13.15 -27.01
#